data_AF-A0A1G0JMV5-F1
#
_entry.id   AF-A0A1G0JMV5-F1
#
_cell.length_a   1.000
_cell.length_b   1.000
_cell.length_c   1.000
_cell.angle_alpha   90.00
_cell.angle_beta   90.00
_cell.angle_gamma   90.00
#
_symmetry.space_group_name_H-M   'P 1'
#
loop_
_entity.id
_entity.type
_entity.pdbx_description
1 polymer ?
#
loop_
_entity_poly.entity_id
_entity_poly.type
_entity_poly.pdbx_seq_one_letter_code
_entity_poly.pdbx_strand_id
1 'polypeptide(L)'
;MKNADIREYTDRCWTELSEADRCYWASEYQCAGFQATLNASMVLRQHMKSIQQGWPDDTQRGRDLDYHIEFKQLLDRIVDALSTGNSLQRS
;
A
#
# COMPACT_ATOMS: atom_id res chain seq x y z
N MET A 1 -17.41 -15.73 15.41
CA MET A 1 -16.50 -14.73 16.02
C MET A 1 -17.06 -14.36 17.38
N LYS A 2 -16.27 -14.46 18.45
CA LYS A 2 -16.71 -14.16 19.82
C LYS A 2 -16.50 -12.66 20.11
N ASN A 3 -17.25 -12.11 21.06
CA ASN A 3 -17.13 -10.70 21.45
C ASN A 3 -15.72 -10.33 21.96
N ALA A 4 -14.97 -11.30 22.49
CA ALA A 4 -13.57 -11.10 22.89
C ALA A 4 -12.67 -10.85 21.67
N ASP A 5 -12.83 -11.64 20.60
CA ASP A 5 -12.06 -11.49 19.35
C ASP A 5 -12.29 -10.12 18.69
N ILE A 6 -13.52 -9.60 18.77
CA ILE A 6 -13.87 -8.27 18.24
C ILE A 6 -13.15 -7.17 19.03
N ARG A 7 -13.14 -7.26 20.37
CA ARG A 7 -12.46 -6.27 21.22
C ARG A 7 -10.95 -6.30 21.02
N GLU A 8 -10.36 -7.49 20.97
CA GLU A 8 -8.94 -7.64 20.69
C GLU A 8 -8.57 -7.02 19.34
N TYR A 9 -9.44 -7.17 18.32
CA TYR A 9 -9.25 -6.53 17.02
C TYR A 9 -9.36 -4.99 17.08
N THR A 10 -10.34 -4.44 17.81
CA THR A 10 -10.50 -2.99 17.92
C THR A 10 -9.37 -2.32 18.69
N ASP A 11 -8.83 -3.00 19.71
CA ASP A 11 -7.86 -2.46 20.67
C ASP A 11 -6.41 -2.57 20.17
N ARG A 12 -6.18 -3.04 18.94
CA ARG A 12 -4.83 -3.18 18.38
C ARG A 12 -4.16 -1.82 18.21
N CYS A 13 -2.83 -1.80 18.37
CA CYS A 13 -2.03 -0.67 17.96
C CYS A 13 -1.96 -0.61 16.42
N TRP A 14 -2.92 0.08 15.81
CA TRP A 14 -3.06 0.19 14.35
C TRP A 14 -1.83 0.80 13.68
N THR A 15 -1.12 1.69 14.38
CA THR A 15 0.13 2.29 13.89
C THR A 15 1.22 1.23 13.75
N GLU A 16 1.48 0.44 14.80
CA GLU A 16 2.48 -0.64 14.77
C GLU A 16 2.14 -1.70 13.72
N LEU A 17 0.86 -2.06 13.60
CA LEU A 17 0.42 -3.00 12.56
C LEU A 17 0.64 -2.44 11.16
N SER A 18 0.35 -1.16 10.95
CA SER A 18 0.57 -0.51 9.65
C SER A 18 2.06 -0.45 9.29
N GLU A 19 2.93 -0.26 10.28
CA GLU A 19 4.38 -0.33 10.08
C GLU A 19 4.85 -1.75 9.76
N ALA A 20 4.39 -2.74 10.53
CA ALA A 20 4.72 -4.15 10.29
C ALA A 20 4.26 -4.63 8.91
N ASP A 21 3.05 -4.25 8.48
CA ASP A 21 2.50 -4.59 7.18
C ASP A 21 3.33 -3.98 6.04
N ARG A 22 3.73 -2.70 6.17
CA ARG A 22 4.64 -2.07 5.19
C ARG A 22 5.99 -2.78 5.10
N CYS A 23 6.60 -3.13 6.24
CA CYS A 23 7.87 -3.86 6.28
C CYS A 23 7.74 -5.23 5.64
N TYR A 24 6.65 -5.96 5.93
CA TYR A 24 6.36 -7.24 5.32
C TYR A 24 6.25 -7.13 3.79
N TRP A 25 5.42 -6.24 3.27
CA TRP A 25 5.25 -6.09 1.83
C TRP A 25 6.51 -5.58 1.11
N ALA A 26 7.30 -4.73 1.76
CA ALA A 26 8.61 -4.32 1.23
C ALA A 26 9.57 -5.52 1.12
N SER A 27 9.60 -6.38 2.14
CA SER A 27 10.39 -7.61 2.12
C SER A 27 9.90 -8.60 1.06
N GLU A 28 8.58 -8.82 0.97
CA GLU A 28 7.99 -9.69 -0.05
C GLU A 28 8.29 -9.19 -1.47
N TYR A 29 8.22 -7.88 -1.70
CA TYR A 29 8.59 -7.30 -2.98
C TYR A 29 10.07 -7.55 -3.32
N GLN A 30 10.96 -7.43 -2.34
CA GLN A 30 12.39 -7.72 -2.54
C GLN A 30 12.66 -9.20 -2.82
N CYS A 31 11.96 -10.11 -2.13
CA CYS A 31 12.18 -11.55 -2.24
C CYS A 31 11.50 -12.17 -3.47
N ALA A 32 10.22 -11.83 -3.71
CA ALA A 32 9.35 -12.48 -4.69
C ALA A 32 9.01 -11.58 -5.90
N GLY A 33 9.37 -10.29 -5.83
CA GLY A 33 9.21 -9.35 -6.93
C GLY A 33 7.78 -8.85 -7.14
N PHE A 34 7.65 -8.00 -8.15
CA PHE A 34 6.41 -7.31 -8.48
C PHE A 34 5.21 -8.25 -8.69
N GLN A 35 5.41 -9.34 -9.44
CA GLN A 35 4.30 -10.22 -9.81
C GLN A 35 3.64 -10.88 -8.59
N ALA A 36 4.40 -11.23 -7.56
CA ALA A 36 3.87 -11.82 -6.33
C ALA A 36 2.98 -10.81 -5.58
N THR A 37 3.46 -9.58 -5.41
CA THR A 37 2.70 -8.51 -4.75
C THR A 37 1.44 -8.11 -5.52
N LEU A 38 1.49 -8.11 -6.86
CA LEU A 38 0.33 -7.86 -7.71
C LEU A 38 -0.73 -8.96 -7.55
N ASN A 39 -0.29 -10.23 -7.59
CA ASN A 39 -1.19 -11.37 -7.41
C ASN A 39 -1.89 -11.33 -6.04
N ALA A 40 -1.14 -11.04 -4.97
CA ALA A 40 -1.71 -10.89 -3.64
C ALA A 40 -2.76 -9.77 -3.58
N SER A 41 -2.46 -8.62 -4.18
CA SER A 41 -3.38 -7.48 -4.28
C SER A 41 -4.67 -7.84 -5.02
N MET A 42 -4.57 -8.60 -6.12
CA MET A 42 -5.73 -9.07 -6.87
C MET A 42 -6.61 -10.04 -6.06
N VAL A 43 -5.98 -10.96 -5.33
CA VAL A 43 -6.70 -11.91 -4.46
C VAL A 43 -7.42 -11.17 -3.34
N LEU A 44 -6.76 -10.23 -2.67
CA LEU A 44 -7.36 -9.40 -1.62
C LEU A 44 -8.55 -8.59 -2.16
N ARG A 45 -8.39 -7.97 -3.34
CA ARG A 45 -9.47 -7.24 -4.01
C ARG A 45 -10.67 -8.13 -4.31
N GLN A 46 -10.44 -9.33 -4.84
CA GLN A 46 -11.51 -10.27 -5.16
C GLN A 46 -12.22 -10.75 -3.88
N HIS A 47 -11.46 -11.00 -2.81
CA HIS A 47 -12.02 -11.37 -1.53
C HIS A 47 -12.89 -10.26 -0.93
N MET A 48 -12.41 -9.02 -0.93
CA MET A 48 -13.19 -7.87 -0.43
C MET A 48 -14.51 -7.69 -1.17
N LYS A 49 -14.51 -7.85 -2.50
CA LYS A 49 -15.74 -7.83 -3.30
C LYS A 49 -16.73 -8.94 -2.95
N SER A 50 -16.23 -10.09 -2.49
CA SER A 50 -17.09 -11.20 -2.05
C SER A 50 -17.75 -10.92 -0.69
N ILE A 51 -17.10 -10.14 0.18
CA ILE A 51 -17.61 -9.77 1.50
C ILE A 51 -18.59 -8.60 1.41
N GLN A 52 -18.24 -7.57 0.64
CA GLN A 52 -19.01 -6.33 0.56
C GLN A 52 -19.42 -6.06 -0.90
N GLN A 53 -20.67 -6.42 -1.24
CA GLN A 53 -21.25 -6.02 -2.52
C GLN A 53 -21.31 -4.49 -2.60
N GLY A 54 -20.73 -3.94 -3.66
CA GLY A 54 -20.60 -2.49 -3.86
C GLY A 54 -19.25 -1.92 -3.46
N TRP A 55 -18.34 -2.72 -2.91
CA TRP A 55 -16.96 -2.28 -2.64
C TRP A 55 -16.06 -2.34 -3.89
N PRO A 56 -15.16 -1.36 -4.10
CA PRO A 56 -15.13 -0.07 -3.41
C PRO A 56 -16.24 0.86 -3.92
N ASP A 57 -16.78 1.71 -3.04
CA ASP A 57 -17.69 2.78 -3.46
C ASP A 57 -16.94 3.94 -4.15
N ASP A 58 -17.67 4.90 -4.71
CA ASP A 58 -17.09 6.04 -5.44
C ASP A 58 -16.18 6.92 -4.58
N THR A 59 -16.50 7.06 -3.29
CA THR A 59 -15.69 7.86 -2.36
C THR A 59 -14.38 7.15 -2.04
N GLN A 60 -14.43 5.84 -1.80
CA GLN A 60 -13.26 5.00 -1.57
C GLN A 60 -12.36 4.96 -2.80
N ARG A 61 -12.95 4.86 -4.01
CA ARG A 61 -12.20 4.96 -5.27
C ARG A 61 -11.51 6.31 -5.44
N GLY A 62 -12.19 7.41 -5.08
CA GLY A 62 -11.59 8.75 -5.11
C GLY A 62 -10.35 8.85 -4.22
N ARG A 63 -10.47 8.40 -2.96
CA ARG A 63 -9.34 8.42 -2.01
C ARG A 63 -8.15 7.57 -2.46
N ASP A 64 -8.42 6.38 -3.00
CA ASP A 64 -7.38 5.50 -3.54
C ASP A 64 -6.62 6.17 -4.69
N LEU A 65 -7.34 6.85 -5.58
CA LEU A 65 -6.75 7.61 -6.68
C LEU A 65 -5.88 8.77 -6.17
N ASP A 66 -6.34 9.51 -5.16
CA ASP A 66 -5.57 10.60 -4.55
C ASP A 66 -4.23 10.09 -4.00
N TYR A 67 -4.24 8.97 -3.26
CA TYR A 67 -3.00 8.34 -2.77
C TYR A 67 -2.06 7.90 -3.90
N HIS A 68 -2.60 7.36 -4.99
CA HIS A 68 -1.81 6.99 -6.17
C HIS A 68 -1.15 8.21 -6.83
N ILE A 69 -1.87 9.34 -6.91
CA ILE A 69 -1.32 10.59 -7.44
C ILE A 69 -0.20 11.12 -6.53
N GLU A 70 -0.43 11.19 -5.22
CA GLU A 70 0.57 11.62 -4.24
C GLU A 70 1.84 10.75 -4.31
N PHE A 71 1.67 9.43 -4.40
CA PHE A 71 2.78 8.50 -4.53
C PHE A 71 3.56 8.70 -5.82
N LYS A 72 2.87 8.89 -6.96
CA LYS A 72 3.53 9.19 -8.24
C LYS A 72 4.34 10.49 -8.18
N GLN A 73 3.77 11.54 -7.59
CA GLN A 73 4.45 12.82 -7.41
C GLN A 73 5.68 12.70 -6.50
N LEU A 74 5.64 11.84 -5.49
CA LEU A 74 6.81 11.54 -4.66
C LEU A 74 7.92 10.85 -5.48
N LEU A 75 7.57 9.83 -6.28
CA LEU A 75 8.53 9.14 -7.13
C LEU A 75 9.16 10.08 -8.17
N ASP A 76 8.36 10.95 -8.79
CA ASP A 76 8.86 11.93 -9.75
C ASP A 76 9.88 12.87 -9.11
N ARG A 77 9.59 13.39 -7.91
CA ARG A 77 10.54 14.23 -7.16
C ARG A 77 11.84 13.51 -6.84
N ILE A 78 11.78 12.21 -6.52
CA ILE A 78 12.97 11.40 -6.26
C ILE A 78 13.79 11.23 -7.54
N VAL A 79 13.14 10.89 -8.66
CA VAL A 79 13.79 10.75 -9.96
C VAL A 79 14.46 12.06 -10.39
N ASP A 80 13.78 13.19 -10.23
CA ASP A 80 14.32 14.52 -10.53
C ASP A 80 15.53 14.83 -9.64
N ALA A 81 15.43 14.58 -8.33
CA ALA A 81 16.54 14.81 -7.40
C ALA A 81 17.78 13.97 -7.75
N LEU A 82 17.58 12.69 -8.10
CA LEU A 82 18.68 11.80 -8.52
C LEU A 82 19.29 12.24 -9.86
N SER A 83 18.47 12.71 -10.80
CA SER A 83 18.91 13.20 -12.12
C SER A 83 19.70 14.50 -12.01
N THR A 84 19.25 15.40 -11.15
CA THR A 84 19.90 16.71 -10.92
C THR A 84 21.17 16.57 -10.07
N GLY A 85 21.18 15.67 -9.08
CA GLY A 85 22.35 15.36 -8.26
C GLY A 85 23.50 14.72 -9.04
N ASN A 86 23.20 13.86 -10.02
CA ASN A 86 24.20 13.29 -10.94
C ASN A 86 24.82 14.33 -11.89
N SER A 87 24.15 15.47 -12.09
CA SER A 87 24.62 16.54 -12.97
C SER A 87 25.70 17.42 -12.31
N LEU A 88 25.80 17.42 -10.97
CA LEU A 88 26.77 18.22 -10.20
C LEU A 88 28.07 17.46 -9.86
N GLN A 89 28.16 16.15 -10.10
CA GLN A 89 29.38 15.36 -9.89
C GLN A 89 30.19 15.10 -11.18
N ARG A 90 29.75 15.63 -12.32
CA ARG A 90 30.48 15.59 -13.61
C ARG A 90 30.87 17.00 -14.03
N SER A 91 31.78 17.63 -13.29
CA SER A 91 32.51 18.83 -13.71
C SER A 91 33.92 18.79 -13.19
#